data_AF-A0AAN7V559-F1
#
_entry.id   AF-A0AAN7V559-F1
#
_cell.length_a   1.000
_cell.length_b   1.000
_cell.length_c   1.000
_cell.angle_alpha   90.00
_cell.angle_beta   90.00
_cell.angle_gamma   90.00
#
_symmetry.space_group_name_H-M   'P 1'
#
loop_
_entity.id
_entity.type
_entity.pdbx_description
1 polymer ?
#
loop_
_entity_poly.entity_id
_entity_poly.type
_entity_poly.pdbx_seq_one_letter_code
_entity_poly.pdbx_strand_id
1 'polypeptide(L)'
;MVLSGWDPRKGQFEEQVLPDFENGLQFGPVTKPDRAFTFRKITNVRGLRRHIEADYYSSSEVDVIFPELQKLLGRITYKWGWPEMVTKCSSPYIALIYSWEKAEKEAIAIIDGESEDEKQARNDLKELLRIISTSSGDVRLDRYFKSRQALLCEGSITHEALWTLFPPGTLIVGRPCHDEPQIFVVESCRNFVRDDDDFAMVCYSFDWNGTVFSRVPFEIFIESWGGERKGVTSLPYYPLEFYEEDGLSREESITKLKERLTRRGKKFVEYCVAPKGKQMFKYSNGAAYFHQSGTLLQRKQTDSGMELESQRNGSSTKSDNNGAAAIGVRASWKPVSSRGGSSPRLKLIVVTD
;
A
#
# COMPACT_ATOMS: atom_id res chain seq x y z
N MET A 1 -12.88 -8.48 30.36
CA MET A 1 -12.65 -7.23 29.57
C MET A 1 -12.19 -6.13 30.52
N VAL A 2 -11.11 -5.39 30.21
CA VAL A 2 -10.62 -4.29 31.08
C VAL A 2 -10.98 -2.95 30.44
N LEU A 3 -11.66 -2.08 31.18
CA LEU A 3 -11.92 -0.70 30.80
C LEU A 3 -10.86 0.18 31.47
N SER A 4 -10.05 0.87 30.69
CA SER A 4 -9.12 1.88 31.21
C SER A 4 -9.74 3.28 31.08
N GLY A 5 -9.78 4.01 32.19
CA GLY A 5 -10.21 5.40 32.24
C GLY A 5 -9.06 6.32 32.64
N TRP A 6 -8.91 7.46 31.98
CA TRP A 6 -7.95 8.48 32.41
C TRP A 6 -8.44 9.14 33.71
N ASP A 7 -7.65 9.06 34.79
CA ASP A 7 -7.92 9.83 36.01
C ASP A 7 -7.14 11.16 35.94
N PRO A 8 -7.83 12.30 35.67
CA PRO A 8 -7.18 13.60 35.58
C PRO A 8 -6.61 14.10 36.92
N ARG A 9 -6.96 13.48 38.05
CA ARG A 9 -6.42 13.85 39.37
C ARG A 9 -5.07 13.21 39.65
N LYS A 10 -4.84 12.01 39.12
CA LYS A 10 -3.59 11.26 39.29
C LYS A 10 -2.65 11.35 38.10
N GLY A 11 -3.14 11.84 36.96
CA GLY A 11 -2.34 11.93 35.73
C GLY A 11 -1.93 10.56 35.19
N GLN A 12 -2.73 9.52 35.48
CA GLN A 12 -2.47 8.13 35.10
C GLN A 12 -3.77 7.47 34.63
N PHE A 13 -3.67 6.44 33.80
CA PHE A 13 -4.79 5.58 33.46
C PHE A 13 -5.04 4.60 34.61
N GLU A 14 -6.29 4.55 35.08
CA GLU A 14 -6.73 3.51 36.02
C GLU A 14 -7.42 2.38 35.25
N GLU A 15 -6.98 1.16 35.51
CA GLU A 15 -7.59 -0.05 34.97
C GLU A 15 -8.74 -0.49 35.87
N GLN A 16 -9.95 -0.49 35.32
CA GLN A 16 -11.10 -1.15 35.94
C GLN A 16 -11.32 -2.49 35.24
N VAL A 17 -11.01 -3.56 35.97
CA VAL A 17 -11.40 -4.91 35.58
C VAL A 17 -12.91 -5.01 35.79
N LEU A 18 -13.67 -5.19 34.71
CA LEU A 18 -15.09 -5.52 34.86
C LEU A 18 -15.17 -6.90 35.53
N PRO A 19 -15.96 -7.06 36.60
CA PRO A 19 -16.16 -8.37 37.19
C PRO A 19 -16.86 -9.29 36.19
N ASP A 20 -16.30 -10.47 35.99
CA ASP A 20 -16.99 -11.55 35.28
C ASP A 20 -18.15 -12.01 36.16
N PHE A 21 -19.38 -11.84 35.67
CA PHE A 21 -20.57 -12.32 36.37
C PHE A 21 -20.91 -13.73 35.87
N GLU A 22 -20.38 -14.74 36.54
CA GLU A 22 -21.02 -16.05 36.59
C GLU A 22 -21.48 -16.33 38.02
N ASN A 23 -22.79 -16.57 38.19
CA ASN A 23 -23.40 -17.10 39.41
C ASN A 23 -23.18 -16.31 40.72
N GLY A 24 -23.09 -14.97 40.66
CA GLY A 24 -23.35 -14.11 41.82
C GLY A 24 -22.34 -14.17 42.98
N LEU A 25 -21.13 -14.68 42.77
CA LEU A 25 -20.07 -14.72 43.80
C LEU A 25 -18.87 -13.88 43.38
N GLN A 26 -18.56 -12.87 44.20
CA GLN A 26 -17.46 -11.91 43.99
C GLN A 26 -16.14 -12.52 44.51
N PHE A 27 -15.19 -12.84 43.64
CA PHE A 27 -13.85 -13.28 44.03
C PHE A 27 -12.86 -12.11 44.07
N GLY A 28 -12.11 -12.00 45.18
CA GLY A 28 -10.99 -11.06 45.35
C GLY A 28 -9.79 -11.40 44.44
N PRO A 29 -8.72 -10.57 44.43
CA PRO A 29 -7.71 -10.60 43.38
C PRO A 29 -6.80 -11.82 43.52
N VAL A 30 -7.04 -12.83 42.69
CA VAL A 30 -6.13 -13.97 42.53
C VAL A 30 -4.99 -13.59 41.60
N THR A 31 -3.78 -13.71 42.14
CA THR A 31 -2.48 -13.54 41.49
C THR A 31 -2.15 -14.70 40.54
N LYS A 32 -2.31 -14.45 39.24
CA LYS A 32 -1.50 -14.86 38.07
C LYS A 32 -2.40 -14.60 36.85
N PRO A 33 -2.02 -13.75 35.89
CA PRO A 33 -2.84 -13.61 34.71
C PRO A 33 -2.63 -14.87 33.87
N ASP A 34 -3.50 -15.86 34.04
CA ASP A 34 -3.67 -16.98 33.11
C ASP A 34 -4.36 -16.49 31.81
N ARG A 35 -3.90 -15.35 31.29
CA ARG A 35 -4.45 -14.70 30.11
C ARG A 35 -3.34 -14.57 29.09
N ALA A 36 -3.60 -15.09 27.89
CA ALA A 36 -2.63 -15.06 26.82
C ALA A 36 -2.36 -13.64 26.30
N PHE A 37 -3.38 -12.79 26.35
CA PHE A 37 -3.29 -11.39 25.95
C PHE A 37 -4.34 -10.54 26.69
N THR A 38 -4.12 -9.22 26.68
CA THR A 38 -5.10 -8.22 27.15
C THR A 38 -5.49 -7.34 25.98
N PHE A 39 -6.78 -7.32 25.66
CA PHE A 39 -7.33 -6.47 24.61
C PHE A 39 -7.91 -5.19 25.24
N ARG A 40 -7.37 -4.03 24.86
CA ARG A 40 -7.75 -2.71 25.37
C ARG A 40 -8.39 -1.89 24.26
N LYS A 41 -9.63 -1.41 24.49
CA LYS A 41 -10.32 -0.47 23.59
C LYS A 41 -10.13 0.93 24.12
N ILE A 42 -9.58 1.80 23.28
CA ILE A 42 -9.32 3.19 23.60
C ILE A 42 -10.43 4.00 22.96
N THR A 43 -11.38 4.43 23.78
CA THR A 43 -12.42 5.39 23.36
C THR A 43 -12.02 6.76 23.87
N ASN A 44 -11.72 7.68 22.96
CA ASN A 44 -11.53 9.07 23.36
C ASN A 44 -12.89 9.65 23.77
N VAL A 45 -13.16 9.75 25.07
CA VAL A 45 -14.36 10.43 25.57
C VAL A 45 -13.93 11.67 26.34
N ARG A 46 -14.21 12.85 25.76
CA ARG A 46 -14.28 14.24 26.31
C ARG A 46 -13.44 15.21 25.45
N GLY A 47 -13.87 16.39 25.04
CA GLY A 47 -15.10 17.16 25.23
C GLY A 47 -14.92 18.56 24.60
N LEU A 48 -15.98 19.09 23.98
CA LEU A 48 -16.31 20.51 23.74
C LEU A 48 -15.22 21.47 23.17
N ARG A 49 -15.23 21.68 21.84
CA ARG A 49 -15.28 22.98 21.11
C ARG A 49 -14.59 22.90 19.75
N ARG A 50 -15.35 22.49 18.74
CA ARG A 50 -15.58 23.15 17.43
C ARG A 50 -16.29 22.11 16.56
N HIS A 51 -17.42 22.50 15.99
CA HIS A 51 -18.03 21.75 14.90
C HIS A 51 -16.99 21.65 13.78
N ILE A 52 -16.49 20.43 13.55
CA ILE A 52 -15.95 19.81 12.34
C ILE A 52 -15.23 18.53 12.85
N GLU A 53 -15.66 17.35 12.38
CA GLU A 53 -14.95 16.06 12.49
C GLU A 53 -14.88 15.38 13.88
N ALA A 54 -16.02 14.84 14.32
CA ALA A 54 -16.11 13.95 15.47
C ALA A 54 -16.29 12.47 15.06
N ASP A 55 -15.68 12.04 13.95
CA ASP A 55 -15.53 10.61 13.64
C ASP A 55 -14.26 10.09 14.34
N TYR A 56 -14.47 9.87 15.63
CA TYR A 56 -13.51 9.49 16.66
C TYR A 56 -12.44 8.47 16.23
N TYR A 57 -11.18 8.82 16.50
CA TYR A 57 -10.02 7.93 16.62
C TYR A 57 -10.25 6.85 17.70
N SER A 58 -11.14 5.91 17.45
CA SER A 58 -11.26 4.70 18.24
C SER A 58 -10.11 3.80 17.83
N SER A 59 -9.23 3.53 18.77
CA SER A 59 -8.10 2.64 18.58
C SER A 59 -8.14 1.54 19.62
N SER A 60 -7.29 0.56 19.43
CA SER A 60 -7.18 -0.58 20.32
C SER A 60 -5.75 -1.05 20.36
N GLU A 61 -5.39 -1.59 21.52
CA GLU A 61 -4.09 -2.14 21.80
C GLU A 61 -4.26 -3.55 22.35
N VAL A 62 -3.35 -4.44 21.97
CA VAL A 62 -3.28 -5.80 22.47
C VAL A 62 -1.90 -5.99 23.06
N ASP A 63 -1.85 -6.26 24.36
CA ASP A 63 -0.64 -6.71 25.03
C ASP A 63 -0.65 -8.24 25.08
N VAL A 64 0.26 -8.87 24.36
CA VAL A 64 0.40 -10.32 24.32
C VAL A 64 1.38 -10.73 25.41
N ILE A 65 0.92 -11.55 26.35
CA ILE A 65 1.69 -11.95 27.53
C ILE A 65 2.26 -13.36 27.34
N PHE A 66 1.51 -14.24 26.68
CA PHE A 66 1.90 -15.65 26.55
C PHE A 66 3.00 -15.86 25.49
N PRO A 67 4.19 -16.37 25.87
CA PRO A 67 5.35 -16.43 24.97
C PRO A 67 5.14 -17.24 23.68
N GLU A 68 4.43 -18.36 23.75
CA GLU A 68 4.21 -19.19 22.55
C GLU A 68 3.25 -18.50 21.57
N LEU A 69 2.27 -17.73 22.05
CA LEU A 69 1.46 -16.85 21.20
C LEU A 69 2.30 -15.71 20.59
N GLN A 70 3.23 -15.11 21.34
CA GLN A 70 4.13 -14.07 20.82
C GLN A 70 4.98 -14.59 19.65
N LYS A 71 5.54 -15.79 19.80
CA LYS A 71 6.32 -16.47 18.75
C LYS A 71 5.46 -16.86 17.56
N LEU A 72 4.27 -17.40 17.81
CA LEU A 72 3.33 -17.79 16.76
C LEU A 72 2.92 -16.59 15.91
N LEU A 73 2.56 -15.47 16.55
CA LEU A 73 2.27 -14.22 15.87
C LEU A 73 3.48 -13.76 15.05
N GLY A 74 4.67 -13.71 15.66
CA GLY A 74 5.89 -13.33 14.96
C GLY A 74 6.15 -14.18 13.71
N ARG A 75 6.04 -15.51 13.80
CA ARG A 75 6.17 -16.42 12.65
C ARG A 75 5.17 -16.13 11.52
N ILE A 76 3.94 -15.72 11.87
CA ILE A 76 2.89 -15.39 10.91
C ILE A 76 3.13 -14.04 10.25
N THR A 77 3.61 -13.05 11.00
CA THR A 77 3.62 -11.63 10.61
C THR A 77 5.01 -11.06 10.33
N TYR A 78 6.09 -11.83 10.53
CA TYR A 78 7.48 -11.35 10.37
C TYR A 78 7.75 -10.70 9.01
N LYS A 79 7.18 -11.25 7.93
CA LYS A 79 7.25 -10.69 6.57
C LYS A 79 6.76 -9.23 6.50
N TRP A 80 5.85 -8.85 7.38
CA TRP A 80 5.16 -7.56 7.40
C TRP A 80 5.66 -6.63 8.50
N GLY A 81 6.84 -6.90 9.06
CA GLY A 81 7.57 -5.98 9.94
C GLY A 81 7.30 -6.17 11.44
N TRP A 82 6.49 -7.14 11.85
CA TRP A 82 6.39 -7.51 13.26
C TRP A 82 7.62 -8.32 13.70
N PRO A 83 8.10 -8.15 14.95
CA PRO A 83 9.24 -8.90 15.47
C PRO A 83 8.92 -10.39 15.63
N GLU A 84 9.95 -11.22 15.82
CA GLU A 84 9.82 -12.65 16.09
C GLU A 84 8.99 -12.95 17.34
N MET A 85 9.05 -12.06 18.35
CA MET A 85 8.19 -12.11 19.53
C MET A 85 7.34 -10.85 19.62
N VAL A 86 6.04 -10.99 19.36
CA VAL A 86 5.09 -9.88 19.32
C VAL A 86 4.50 -9.63 20.70
N THR A 87 5.02 -8.65 21.43
CA THR A 87 4.55 -8.31 22.79
C THR A 87 3.40 -7.31 22.79
N LYS A 88 3.34 -6.45 21.78
CA LYS A 88 2.31 -5.41 21.63
C LYS A 88 1.92 -5.26 20.17
N CYS A 89 0.64 -5.05 19.92
CA CYS A 89 0.14 -4.61 18.62
C CYS A 89 -1.08 -3.70 18.78
N SER A 90 -1.33 -2.87 17.78
CA SER A 90 -2.42 -1.88 17.81
C SER A 90 -3.16 -1.81 16.48
N SER A 91 -4.41 -1.33 16.51
CA SER A 91 -5.21 -1.08 15.31
C SER A 91 -4.42 -0.20 14.31
N PRO A 92 -4.44 -0.50 12.99
CA PRO A 92 -5.27 -1.51 12.29
C PRO A 92 -4.78 -2.95 12.34
N TYR A 93 -3.75 -3.27 13.14
CA TYR A 93 -3.10 -4.58 13.15
C TYR A 93 -2.56 -4.99 11.77
N ILE A 94 -2.01 -4.03 11.03
CA ILE A 94 -1.66 -4.13 9.59
C ILE A 94 -1.00 -5.46 9.24
N ALA A 95 0.06 -5.84 9.95
CA ALA A 95 0.82 -7.06 9.68
C ALA A 95 -0.01 -8.34 9.86
N LEU A 96 -0.94 -8.36 10.84
CA LEU A 96 -1.86 -9.46 11.06
C LEU A 96 -2.95 -9.50 9.98
N ILE A 97 -3.48 -8.34 9.57
CA ILE A 97 -4.48 -8.25 8.50
C ILE A 97 -3.90 -8.71 7.15
N TYR A 98 -2.65 -8.34 6.84
CA TYR A 98 -1.94 -8.84 5.65
C TYR A 98 -1.65 -10.33 5.68
N SER A 99 -1.55 -10.92 6.88
CA SER A 99 -1.39 -12.37 7.07
C SER A 99 -2.69 -13.05 7.49
N TRP A 100 -3.87 -12.45 7.29
CA TRP A 100 -5.11 -12.94 7.90
C TRP A 100 -5.44 -14.37 7.52
N GLU A 101 -5.39 -14.72 6.23
CA GLU A 101 -5.65 -16.10 5.78
C GLU A 101 -4.63 -17.11 6.32
N LYS A 102 -3.37 -16.69 6.46
CA LYS A 102 -2.32 -17.53 7.05
C LYS A 102 -2.59 -17.74 8.54
N ALA A 103 -3.01 -16.69 9.24
CA ALA A 103 -3.36 -16.75 10.66
C ALA A 103 -4.57 -17.66 10.90
N GLU A 104 -5.61 -17.56 10.07
CA GLU A 104 -6.79 -18.44 10.14
C GLU A 104 -6.40 -19.92 9.92
N LYS A 105 -5.56 -20.20 8.91
CA LYS A 105 -5.07 -21.56 8.65
C LYS A 105 -4.25 -22.11 9.82
N GLU A 106 -3.35 -21.31 10.39
CA GLU A 106 -2.53 -21.70 11.55
C GLU A 106 -3.38 -21.90 12.82
N ALA A 107 -4.43 -21.10 13.02
CA ALA A 107 -5.32 -21.21 14.18
C ALA A 107 -6.19 -22.47 14.17
N ILE A 108 -6.44 -23.06 13.00
CA ILE A 108 -7.28 -24.26 12.82
C ILE A 108 -6.44 -25.52 12.59
N ALA A 109 -5.15 -25.37 12.28
CA ALA A 109 -4.25 -26.50 12.06
C ALA A 109 -4.16 -27.41 13.29
N ILE A 110 -4.34 -28.72 13.07
CA ILE A 110 -4.13 -29.77 14.07
C ILE A 110 -2.77 -30.39 13.77
N ILE A 111 -1.84 -30.37 14.72
CA ILE A 111 -0.50 -30.92 14.54
C ILE A 111 -0.27 -32.06 15.54
N ASP A 112 0.03 -33.24 15.02
CA ASP A 112 0.34 -34.40 15.85
C ASP A 112 1.68 -34.21 16.58
N GLY A 113 1.67 -34.40 17.90
CA GLY A 113 2.86 -34.27 18.75
C GLY A 113 3.25 -32.84 19.13
N GLU A 114 2.39 -31.86 18.86
CA GLU A 114 2.62 -30.48 19.34
C GLU A 114 2.47 -30.39 20.87
N SER A 115 3.22 -29.47 21.47
CA SER A 115 3.18 -29.23 22.91
C SER A 115 1.83 -28.64 23.34
N GLU A 116 1.43 -28.87 24.59
CA GLU A 116 0.18 -28.28 25.12
C GLU A 116 0.21 -26.75 25.07
N ASP A 117 1.38 -26.13 25.24
CA ASP A 117 1.55 -24.68 25.13
C ASP A 117 1.34 -24.17 23.69
N GLU A 118 1.77 -24.93 22.68
CA GLU A 118 1.52 -24.59 21.26
C GLU A 118 0.04 -24.75 20.89
N LYS A 119 -0.64 -25.78 21.42
CA LYS A 119 -2.10 -25.92 21.28
C LYS A 119 -2.83 -24.72 21.87
N GLN A 120 -2.42 -24.33 23.07
CA GLN A 120 -2.99 -23.16 23.75
C GLN A 120 -2.75 -21.90 22.91
N ALA A 121 -1.54 -21.70 22.37
CA ALA A 121 -1.23 -20.55 21.52
C ALA A 121 -2.13 -20.48 20.27
N ARG A 122 -2.47 -21.61 19.65
CA ARG A 122 -3.41 -21.65 18.50
C ARG A 122 -4.84 -21.31 18.92
N ASN A 123 -5.29 -21.80 20.06
CA ASN A 123 -6.59 -21.44 20.63
C ASN A 123 -6.68 -19.95 20.96
N ASP A 124 -5.62 -19.40 21.56
CA ASP A 124 -5.54 -17.97 21.88
C ASP A 124 -5.48 -17.11 20.61
N LEU A 125 -4.76 -17.56 19.58
CA LEU A 125 -4.75 -16.91 18.27
C LEU A 125 -6.15 -16.90 17.66
N LYS A 126 -6.87 -18.02 17.71
CA LYS A 126 -8.25 -18.13 17.22
C LYS A 126 -9.16 -17.12 17.92
N GLU A 127 -9.03 -16.99 19.24
CA GLU A 127 -9.80 -16.03 20.03
C GLU A 127 -9.42 -14.58 19.71
N LEU A 128 -8.13 -14.28 19.53
CA LEU A 128 -7.66 -12.96 19.11
C LEU A 128 -8.23 -12.57 17.73
N LEU A 129 -8.20 -13.48 16.75
CA LEU A 129 -8.78 -13.26 15.42
C LEU A 129 -10.30 -13.06 15.50
N ARG A 130 -10.99 -13.81 16.37
CA ARG A 130 -12.42 -13.64 16.62
C ARG A 130 -12.73 -12.26 17.20
N ILE A 131 -11.95 -11.81 18.18
CA ILE A 131 -12.13 -10.48 18.79
C ILE A 131 -11.88 -9.38 17.75
N ILE A 132 -10.78 -9.45 16.98
CA ILE A 132 -10.45 -8.44 15.97
C ILE A 132 -11.50 -8.39 14.85
N SER A 133 -12.01 -9.53 14.39
CA SER A 133 -13.00 -9.56 13.31
C SER A 133 -14.41 -9.12 13.75
N THR A 134 -14.74 -9.24 15.03
CA THR A 134 -16.07 -8.88 15.56
C THR A 134 -16.11 -7.51 16.22
N SER A 135 -15.04 -7.11 16.89
CA SER A 135 -14.95 -5.84 17.62
C SER A 135 -13.50 -5.44 17.85
N SER A 136 -12.84 -5.06 16.76
CA SER A 136 -11.46 -4.59 16.73
C SER A 136 -11.21 -3.33 17.55
N GLY A 137 -12.24 -2.59 17.96
CA GLY A 137 -12.07 -1.29 18.62
C GLY A 137 -11.71 -0.15 17.66
N ASP A 138 -11.64 -0.41 16.35
CA ASP A 138 -11.57 0.59 15.30
C ASP A 138 -12.78 0.43 14.37
N VAL A 139 -13.61 1.47 14.30
CA VAL A 139 -14.89 1.44 13.57
C VAL A 139 -14.70 1.13 12.08
N ARG A 140 -13.60 1.59 11.48
CA ARG A 140 -13.31 1.35 10.06
C ARG A 140 -12.89 -0.09 9.83
N LEU A 141 -12.10 -0.65 10.74
CA LEU A 141 -11.72 -2.06 10.68
C LEU A 141 -12.92 -2.98 10.91
N ASP A 142 -13.81 -2.63 11.85
CA ASP A 142 -15.06 -3.36 12.08
C ASP A 142 -15.97 -3.33 10.85
N ARG A 143 -16.06 -2.19 10.16
CA ARG A 143 -16.80 -2.05 8.89
C ARG A 143 -16.20 -2.94 7.81
N TYR A 144 -14.88 -2.93 7.66
CA TYR A 144 -14.17 -3.81 6.73
C TYR A 144 -14.53 -5.28 6.99
N PHE A 145 -14.40 -5.77 8.21
CA PHE A 145 -14.68 -7.17 8.53
C PHE A 145 -16.14 -7.59 8.31
N LYS A 146 -17.10 -6.70 8.56
CA LYS A 146 -18.51 -6.96 8.24
C LYS A 146 -18.75 -7.23 6.76
N SER A 147 -18.01 -6.56 5.87
CA SER A 147 -18.13 -6.72 4.43
C SER A 147 -17.05 -7.61 3.79
N ARG A 148 -15.99 -7.97 4.52
CA ARG A 148 -14.78 -8.61 3.98
C ARG A 148 -15.08 -9.81 3.09
N GLN A 149 -15.93 -10.72 3.56
CA GLN A 149 -16.27 -11.92 2.80
C GLN A 149 -16.98 -11.58 1.48
N ALA A 150 -17.91 -10.62 1.51
CA ALA A 150 -18.62 -10.18 0.30
C ALA A 150 -17.66 -9.50 -0.69
N LEU A 151 -16.77 -8.63 -0.19
CA LEU A 151 -15.74 -7.95 -1.00
C LEU A 151 -14.84 -8.97 -1.72
N LEU A 152 -14.37 -10.00 -1.00
CA LEU A 152 -13.53 -11.06 -1.58
C LEU A 152 -14.29 -11.89 -2.62
N CYS A 153 -15.53 -12.30 -2.33
CA CYS A 153 -16.34 -13.10 -3.25
C CYS A 153 -16.73 -12.33 -4.52
N GLU A 154 -17.04 -11.04 -4.40
CA GLU A 154 -17.45 -10.18 -5.52
C GLU A 154 -16.24 -9.63 -6.31
N GLY A 155 -15.01 -9.75 -5.79
CA GLY A 155 -13.85 -9.08 -6.37
C GLY A 155 -14.01 -7.55 -6.32
N SER A 156 -14.63 -7.03 -5.26
CA SER A 156 -14.93 -5.62 -5.05
C SER A 156 -14.20 -5.08 -3.83
N ILE A 157 -14.08 -3.74 -3.73
CA ILE A 157 -13.42 -3.07 -2.61
C ILE A 157 -14.09 -1.72 -2.33
N THR A 158 -14.01 -1.25 -1.08
CA THR A 158 -14.35 0.13 -0.70
C THR A 158 -13.09 0.99 -0.60
N HIS A 159 -13.23 2.30 -0.74
CA HIS A 159 -12.08 3.21 -0.70
C HIS A 159 -11.28 3.08 0.61
N GLU A 160 -11.96 3.04 1.77
CA GLU A 160 -11.33 2.86 3.09
C GLU A 160 -10.52 1.57 3.24
N ALA A 161 -10.85 0.53 2.46
CA ALA A 161 -10.23 -0.79 2.54
C ALA A 161 -9.10 -1.00 1.52
N LEU A 162 -8.74 0.01 0.71
CA LEU A 162 -7.70 -0.10 -0.32
C LEU A 162 -6.36 -0.60 0.22
N TRP A 163 -5.97 -0.15 1.41
CA TRP A 163 -4.70 -0.57 2.04
C TRP A 163 -4.58 -2.09 2.22
N THR A 164 -5.71 -2.82 2.27
CA THR A 164 -5.73 -4.29 2.37
C THR A 164 -5.37 -4.99 1.05
N LEU A 165 -5.52 -4.32 -0.09
CA LEU A 165 -5.16 -4.84 -1.42
C LEU A 165 -3.68 -4.61 -1.76
N PHE A 166 -3.02 -3.65 -1.11
CA PHE A 166 -1.67 -3.22 -1.45
C PHE A 166 -0.65 -3.47 -0.32
N PRO A 167 -0.52 -4.71 0.19
CA PRO A 167 0.57 -4.99 1.12
C PRO A 167 1.94 -4.86 0.41
N PRO A 168 3.02 -4.48 1.14
CA PRO A 168 4.36 -4.35 0.56
C PRO A 168 4.85 -5.60 -0.18
N GLY A 169 5.45 -5.42 -1.34
CA GLY A 169 5.91 -6.51 -2.20
C GLY A 169 4.84 -7.12 -3.10
N THR A 170 3.57 -6.68 -3.01
CA THR A 170 2.54 -7.05 -3.96
C THR A 170 2.88 -6.52 -5.35
N LEU A 171 2.71 -7.37 -6.36
CA LEU A 171 2.79 -6.96 -7.76
C LEU A 171 1.45 -6.34 -8.17
N ILE A 172 1.49 -5.13 -8.67
CA ILE A 172 0.31 -4.43 -9.20
C ILE A 172 0.48 -4.19 -10.69
N VAL A 173 -0.64 -4.18 -11.40
CA VAL A 173 -0.72 -3.78 -12.80
C VAL A 173 -1.35 -2.40 -12.89
N GLY A 174 -0.82 -1.57 -13.79
CA GLY A 174 -1.39 -0.28 -14.16
C GLY A 174 -1.02 0.09 -15.58
N ARG A 175 -1.62 1.15 -16.10
CA ARG A 175 -1.43 1.59 -17.49
C ARG A 175 -1.04 3.07 -17.61
N PRO A 176 0.08 3.50 -16.99
CA PRO A 176 0.42 4.92 -16.89
C PRO A 176 0.86 5.55 -18.20
N CYS A 177 1.26 4.75 -19.20
CA CYS A 177 1.82 5.25 -20.45
C CYS A 177 1.15 4.54 -21.63
N HIS A 178 0.46 5.29 -22.50
CA HIS A 178 -0.17 4.79 -23.73
C HIS A 178 -1.15 3.61 -23.55
N ASP A 179 -1.82 3.54 -22.40
CA ASP A 179 -2.71 2.40 -22.05
C ASP A 179 -2.00 1.03 -22.05
N GLU A 180 -0.67 1.03 -22.06
CA GLU A 180 0.14 -0.18 -22.06
C GLU A 180 0.32 -0.68 -20.62
N PRO A 181 0.07 -1.98 -20.36
CA PRO A 181 0.21 -2.52 -19.02
C PRO A 181 1.66 -2.48 -18.56
N GLN A 182 1.87 -2.16 -17.29
CA GLN A 182 3.16 -2.16 -16.61
C GLN A 182 2.97 -2.75 -15.21
N ILE A 183 4.01 -3.44 -14.74
CA ILE A 183 4.05 -4.01 -13.38
C ILE A 183 4.86 -3.10 -12.47
N PHE A 184 4.33 -2.90 -11.27
CA PHE A 184 5.00 -2.23 -10.17
C PHE A 184 5.04 -3.15 -8.94
N VAL A 185 5.99 -2.91 -8.06
CA VAL A 185 6.10 -3.59 -6.78
C VAL A 185 5.73 -2.60 -5.70
N VAL A 186 4.70 -2.88 -4.90
CA VAL A 186 4.32 -1.98 -3.78
C VAL A 186 5.47 -1.89 -2.78
N GLU A 187 5.85 -0.68 -2.39
CA GLU A 187 6.79 -0.46 -1.29
C GLU A 187 6.04 -0.17 0.00
N SER A 188 5.13 0.79 -0.06
CA SER A 188 4.32 1.22 1.09
C SER A 188 3.04 1.88 0.60
N CYS A 189 2.01 1.89 1.45
CA CYS A 189 0.78 2.62 1.19
C CYS A 189 0.31 3.36 2.45
N ARG A 190 -0.58 4.33 2.28
CA ARG A 190 -1.34 4.84 3.42
C ARG A 190 -2.23 3.73 3.99
N ASN A 191 -2.49 3.78 5.29
CA ASN A 191 -3.38 2.85 5.98
C ASN A 191 -4.83 3.27 5.73
N PHE A 192 -5.60 3.51 6.79
CA PHE A 192 -6.92 4.14 6.64
C PHE A 192 -6.78 5.54 6.04
N VAL A 193 -7.47 5.73 4.93
CA VAL A 193 -7.68 7.01 4.27
C VAL A 193 -9.13 7.39 4.48
N ARG A 194 -9.41 8.68 4.66
CA ARG A 194 -10.79 9.16 4.80
C ARG A 194 -11.53 8.99 3.48
N ASP A 195 -12.85 8.98 3.54
CA ASP A 195 -13.70 8.90 2.34
C ASP A 195 -13.54 10.11 1.40
N ASP A 196 -12.97 11.22 1.85
CA ASP A 196 -12.74 12.44 1.08
C ASP A 196 -11.28 12.62 0.62
N ASP A 197 -10.37 11.76 1.05
CA ASP A 197 -8.93 11.85 0.76
C ASP A 197 -8.52 10.86 -0.34
N ASP A 198 -7.58 11.24 -1.20
CA ASP A 198 -7.00 10.31 -2.17
C ASP A 198 -6.13 9.25 -1.48
N PHE A 199 -6.25 8.00 -1.95
CA PHE A 199 -5.37 6.92 -1.51
C PHE A 199 -4.02 7.00 -2.20
N ALA A 200 -2.96 7.17 -1.42
CA ALA A 200 -1.59 7.25 -1.93
C ALA A 200 -0.79 6.00 -1.59
N MET A 201 0.00 5.52 -2.55
CA MET A 201 0.99 4.47 -2.35
C MET A 201 2.28 4.75 -3.12
N VAL A 202 3.39 4.28 -2.58
CA VAL A 202 4.70 4.29 -3.24
C VAL A 202 4.97 2.90 -3.76
N CYS A 203 5.32 2.82 -5.04
CA CYS A 203 5.71 1.57 -5.68
C CYS A 203 7.07 1.72 -6.36
N TYR A 204 7.76 0.61 -6.57
CA TYR A 204 8.96 0.56 -7.38
C TYR A 204 8.65 0.07 -8.79
N SER A 205 9.26 0.78 -9.75
CA SER A 205 9.49 0.31 -11.11
C SER A 205 11.00 0.15 -11.34
N PHE A 206 11.39 -0.46 -12.46
CA PHE A 206 12.78 -0.50 -12.88
C PHE A 206 12.96 0.40 -14.10
N ASP A 207 13.94 1.30 -14.04
CA ASP A 207 14.27 2.19 -15.15
C ASP A 207 15.78 2.26 -15.38
N TRP A 208 16.16 2.73 -16.58
CA TRP A 208 17.53 2.92 -17.01
C TRP A 208 17.98 4.36 -16.76
N ASN A 209 18.91 4.54 -15.83
CA ASN A 209 19.46 5.86 -15.52
C ASN A 209 20.57 6.29 -16.51
N GLY A 210 20.77 5.59 -17.63
CA GLY A 210 21.83 5.86 -18.60
C GLY A 210 23.11 5.06 -18.39
N THR A 211 23.29 4.45 -17.21
CA THR A 211 24.47 3.64 -16.88
C THR A 211 24.12 2.30 -16.25
N VAL A 212 23.07 2.25 -15.41
CA VAL A 212 22.60 1.04 -14.74
C VAL A 212 21.07 1.02 -14.67
N PHE A 213 20.51 -0.18 -14.58
CA PHE A 213 19.11 -0.35 -14.20
C PHE A 213 18.99 -0.22 -12.69
N SER A 214 18.07 0.63 -12.24
CA SER A 214 17.83 0.86 -10.82
C SER A 214 16.33 0.88 -10.53
N ARG A 215 15.97 0.58 -9.28
CA ARG A 215 14.61 0.82 -8.80
C ARG A 215 14.34 2.31 -8.78
N VAL A 216 13.20 2.71 -9.31
CA VAL A 216 12.72 4.09 -9.30
C VAL A 216 11.38 4.13 -8.56
N PRO A 217 11.27 4.93 -7.48
CA PRO A 217 10.02 5.10 -6.78
C PRO A 217 9.00 5.81 -7.69
N PHE A 218 7.77 5.36 -7.61
CA PHE A 218 6.63 5.86 -8.36
C PHE A 218 5.46 6.05 -7.39
N GLU A 219 5.07 7.30 -7.18
CA GLU A 219 3.91 7.65 -6.36
C GLU A 219 2.64 7.47 -7.19
N ILE A 220 1.73 6.65 -6.66
CA ILE A 220 0.42 6.38 -7.23
C ILE A 220 -0.64 7.00 -6.33
N PHE A 221 -1.61 7.65 -6.97
CA PHE A 221 -2.80 8.17 -6.32
C PHE A 221 -4.02 7.48 -6.93
N ILE A 222 -4.92 7.01 -6.07
CA ILE A 222 -6.24 6.53 -6.45
C ILE A 222 -7.22 7.55 -5.87
N GLU A 223 -7.94 8.23 -6.77
CA GLU A 223 -8.93 9.23 -6.39
C GLU A 223 -10.02 8.59 -5.54
N SER A 224 -10.48 9.32 -4.50
CA SER A 224 -11.63 8.84 -3.74
C SER A 224 -12.88 8.78 -4.61
N TRP A 225 -13.68 7.73 -4.40
CA TRP A 225 -15.00 7.56 -5.02
C TRP A 225 -16.13 7.44 -3.97
N GLY A 226 -15.85 7.81 -2.72
CA GLY A 226 -16.80 7.72 -1.61
C GLY A 226 -17.01 6.29 -1.08
N GLY A 227 -18.12 6.06 -0.38
CA GLY A 227 -18.41 4.82 0.35
C GLY A 227 -18.95 3.64 -0.49
N GLU A 228 -19.09 3.81 -1.80
CA GLU A 228 -19.60 2.75 -2.69
C GLU A 228 -18.54 1.66 -2.93
N ARG A 229 -19.00 0.45 -3.24
CA ARG A 229 -18.11 -0.65 -3.65
C ARG A 229 -17.74 -0.49 -5.11
N LYS A 230 -16.47 -0.71 -5.43
CA LYS A 230 -15.95 -0.68 -6.81
C LYS A 230 -15.25 -2.00 -7.13
N GLY A 231 -15.40 -2.50 -8.35
CA GLY A 231 -14.70 -3.71 -8.79
C GLY A 231 -13.19 -3.48 -8.82
N VAL A 232 -12.40 -4.43 -8.31
CA VAL A 232 -10.94 -4.27 -8.19
C VAL A 232 -10.28 -4.01 -9.55
N THR A 233 -10.75 -4.65 -10.62
CA THR A 233 -10.24 -4.47 -11.99
C THR A 233 -10.58 -3.12 -12.63
N SER A 234 -11.51 -2.36 -12.03
CA SER A 234 -11.87 -1.01 -12.49
C SER A 234 -11.03 0.10 -11.85
N LEU A 235 -10.11 -0.26 -10.95
CA LEU A 235 -9.14 0.66 -10.39
C LEU A 235 -8.04 0.96 -11.44
N PRO A 236 -7.45 2.17 -11.44
CA PRO A 236 -6.35 2.50 -12.34
C PRO A 236 -5.10 1.65 -12.09
N TYR A 237 -4.95 1.17 -10.86
CA TYR A 237 -3.90 0.26 -10.41
C TYR A 237 -4.51 -0.78 -9.49
N TYR A 238 -4.20 -2.05 -9.71
CA TYR A 238 -4.76 -3.15 -8.91
C TYR A 238 -3.82 -4.36 -8.85
N PRO A 239 -3.97 -5.26 -7.87
CA PRO A 239 -3.09 -6.42 -7.72
C PRO A 239 -3.13 -7.34 -8.95
N LEU A 240 -1.96 -7.85 -9.35
CA LEU A 240 -1.78 -8.70 -10.53
C LEU A 240 -2.68 -9.95 -10.51
N GLU A 241 -3.01 -10.46 -9.33
CA GLU A 241 -3.92 -11.59 -9.14
C GLU A 241 -5.35 -11.33 -9.62
N PHE A 242 -5.76 -10.07 -9.86
CA PHE A 242 -7.05 -9.74 -10.47
C PHE A 242 -6.93 -9.46 -11.98
N TYR A 243 -5.74 -9.59 -12.58
CA TYR A 243 -5.58 -9.33 -14.01
C TYR A 243 -6.30 -10.37 -14.85
N GLU A 244 -7.18 -9.89 -15.71
CA GLU A 244 -7.99 -10.68 -16.63
C GLU A 244 -7.95 -10.01 -18.00
N GLU A 245 -7.83 -10.82 -19.04
CA GLU A 245 -7.87 -10.41 -20.44
C GLU A 245 -9.03 -11.15 -21.11
N ASP A 246 -9.76 -10.46 -21.98
CA ASP A 246 -11.02 -10.94 -22.53
C ASP A 246 -10.90 -12.36 -23.12
N GLY A 247 -11.77 -13.24 -22.64
CA GLY A 247 -11.88 -14.62 -23.12
C GLY A 247 -10.81 -15.59 -22.61
N LEU A 248 -9.99 -15.20 -21.64
CA LEU A 248 -9.00 -16.05 -20.99
C LEU A 248 -9.29 -16.22 -19.50
N SER A 249 -8.90 -17.35 -18.93
CA SER A 249 -8.84 -17.46 -17.47
C SER A 249 -7.83 -16.47 -16.89
N ARG A 250 -7.93 -16.20 -15.59
CA ARG A 250 -7.02 -15.31 -14.87
C ARG A 250 -5.57 -15.79 -14.92
N GLU A 251 -5.34 -17.08 -14.73
CA GLU A 251 -4.01 -17.70 -14.78
C GLU A 251 -3.39 -17.58 -16.18
N GLU A 252 -4.18 -17.82 -17.24
CA GLU A 252 -3.76 -17.64 -18.63
C GLU A 252 -3.48 -16.17 -18.96
N SER A 253 -4.34 -15.27 -18.50
CA SER A 253 -4.19 -13.82 -18.66
C SER A 253 -2.88 -13.33 -18.05
N ILE A 254 -2.58 -13.73 -16.81
CA ILE A 254 -1.33 -13.39 -16.12
C ILE A 254 -0.12 -13.98 -16.85
N THR A 255 -0.22 -15.22 -17.33
CA THR A 255 0.85 -15.89 -18.09
C THR A 255 1.17 -15.14 -19.38
N LYS A 256 0.13 -14.82 -20.16
CA LYS A 256 0.25 -14.06 -21.41
C LYS A 256 0.80 -12.65 -21.18
N LEU A 257 0.33 -11.97 -20.12
CA LEU A 257 0.86 -10.67 -19.72
C LEU A 257 2.36 -10.76 -19.40
N LYS A 258 2.76 -11.74 -18.58
CA LYS A 258 4.17 -11.98 -18.21
C LYS A 258 5.05 -12.19 -19.44
N GLU A 259 4.60 -13.00 -20.40
CA GLU A 259 5.34 -13.22 -21.66
C GLU A 259 5.50 -11.94 -22.47
N ARG A 260 4.41 -11.17 -22.64
CA ARG A 260 4.42 -9.89 -23.35
C ARG A 260 5.39 -8.90 -22.71
N LEU A 261 5.31 -8.73 -21.39
CA LEU A 261 6.15 -7.79 -20.65
C LEU A 261 7.62 -8.23 -20.62
N THR A 262 7.89 -9.53 -20.52
CA THR A 262 9.26 -10.07 -20.58
C THR A 262 9.88 -9.80 -21.95
N ARG A 263 9.14 -10.06 -23.03
CA ARG A 263 9.59 -9.79 -24.40
C ARG A 263 9.85 -8.30 -24.62
N ARG A 264 8.95 -7.43 -24.13
CA ARG A 264 9.11 -5.97 -24.21
C ARG A 264 10.31 -5.49 -23.39
N GLY A 265 10.49 -6.02 -22.17
CA GLY A 265 11.62 -5.72 -21.29
C GLY A 265 12.97 -6.11 -21.89
N LYS A 266 13.07 -7.28 -22.55
CA LYS A 266 14.29 -7.70 -23.25
C LYS A 266 14.70 -6.72 -24.34
N LYS A 267 13.75 -6.25 -25.17
CA LYS A 267 13.99 -5.21 -26.17
C LYS A 267 14.44 -3.89 -25.51
N PHE A 268 13.77 -3.48 -24.44
CA PHE A 268 14.15 -2.26 -23.71
C PHE A 268 15.59 -2.32 -23.19
N VAL A 269 16.01 -3.45 -22.62
CA VAL A 269 17.39 -3.68 -22.18
C VAL A 269 18.35 -3.58 -23.37
N GLU A 270 18.06 -4.27 -24.47
CA GLU A 270 18.87 -4.23 -25.69
C GLU A 270 19.10 -2.78 -26.18
N TYR A 271 18.04 -1.96 -26.18
CA TYR A 271 18.14 -0.56 -26.58
C TYR A 271 18.96 0.29 -25.61
N CYS A 272 18.81 0.07 -24.30
CA CYS A 272 19.51 0.83 -23.27
C CYS A 272 21.01 0.57 -23.25
N VAL A 273 21.43 -0.68 -23.50
CA VAL A 273 22.84 -1.10 -23.43
C VAL A 273 23.55 -1.07 -24.79
N ALA A 274 22.84 -0.73 -25.87
CA ALA A 274 23.43 -0.62 -27.19
C ALA A 274 24.62 0.38 -27.19
N PRO A 275 25.71 0.11 -27.92
CA PRO A 275 26.85 1.03 -28.01
C PRO A 275 26.43 2.44 -28.46
N LYS A 276 27.16 3.47 -27.99
CA LYS A 276 26.96 4.85 -28.44
C LYS A 276 26.99 4.92 -29.97
N GLY A 277 26.01 5.59 -30.56
CA GLY A 277 25.81 5.67 -32.01
C GLY A 277 24.87 4.60 -32.60
N LYS A 278 24.64 3.48 -31.89
CA LYS A 278 23.58 2.49 -32.22
C LYS A 278 22.28 2.71 -31.45
N GLN A 279 22.25 3.69 -30.54
CA GLN A 279 21.05 4.12 -29.79
C GLN A 279 20.18 5.12 -30.56
N MET A 280 20.54 5.41 -31.82
CA MET A 280 19.75 6.27 -32.70
C MET A 280 18.80 5.40 -33.52
N PHE A 281 17.50 5.48 -33.20
CA PHE A 281 16.46 4.74 -33.91
C PHE A 281 15.83 5.61 -34.99
N LYS A 282 15.60 5.03 -36.16
CA LYS A 282 14.77 5.63 -37.21
C LYS A 282 13.33 5.21 -36.97
N TYR A 283 12.50 6.18 -36.60
CA TYR A 283 11.07 5.97 -36.43
C TYR A 283 10.38 6.09 -37.78
N SER A 284 9.96 4.95 -38.34
CA SER A 284 9.12 4.90 -39.54
C SER A 284 7.68 4.73 -39.09
N ASN A 285 6.95 5.85 -39.00
CA ASN A 285 5.54 5.96 -38.59
C ASN A 285 5.33 6.01 -37.08
N GLY A 286 4.84 7.16 -36.59
CA GLY A 286 4.51 7.38 -35.19
C GLY A 286 4.98 8.74 -34.67
N ALA A 287 4.37 9.19 -33.56
CA ALA A 287 4.86 10.33 -32.81
C ALA A 287 5.96 9.86 -31.85
N ALA A 288 7.10 10.54 -31.85
CA ALA A 288 8.14 10.34 -30.86
C ALA A 288 7.93 11.33 -29.71
N TYR A 289 7.89 10.79 -28.49
CA TYR A 289 7.65 11.58 -27.28
C TYR A 289 8.97 11.75 -26.53
N PHE A 290 9.21 12.96 -26.05
CA PHE A 290 10.32 13.27 -25.17
C PHE A 290 9.77 13.88 -23.87
N HIS A 291 10.39 13.52 -22.75
CA HIS A 291 10.10 14.15 -21.47
C HIS A 291 11.32 14.98 -21.05
N GLN A 292 11.09 16.24 -20.66
CA GLN A 292 12.15 17.20 -20.35
C GLN A 292 12.75 17.01 -18.95
N SER A 293 12.02 16.38 -18.02
CA SER A 293 12.52 15.98 -16.70
C SER A 293 13.01 14.54 -16.71
N GLY A 294 14.14 14.31 -16.04
CA GLY A 294 14.72 12.97 -15.89
C GLY A 294 13.69 12.03 -15.28
N THR A 295 13.55 10.85 -15.89
CA THR A 295 12.61 9.77 -15.54
C THR A 295 11.15 10.09 -15.86
N LEU A 296 10.54 9.37 -16.81
CA LEU A 296 9.13 9.50 -17.23
C LEU A 296 8.15 9.37 -16.04
N LEU A 297 8.60 8.69 -14.99
CA LEU A 297 7.81 8.32 -13.82
C LEU A 297 8.02 9.27 -12.62
N GLN A 298 8.94 10.24 -12.70
CA GLN A 298 9.10 11.22 -11.63
C GLN A 298 8.25 12.46 -11.91
N ARG A 299 7.09 12.55 -11.26
CA ARG A 299 6.44 13.84 -11.05
C ARG A 299 7.29 14.58 -10.03
N LYS A 300 7.91 15.68 -10.44
CA LYS A 300 8.61 16.60 -9.54
C LYS A 300 7.59 17.04 -8.49
N GLN A 301 7.81 16.73 -7.21
CA GLN A 301 7.08 17.35 -6.11
C GLN A 301 7.22 18.87 -6.31
N THR A 302 6.10 19.55 -6.57
CA THR A 302 6.06 21.00 -6.52
C THR A 302 6.14 21.38 -5.06
N ASP A 303 7.35 21.76 -4.65
CA ASP A 303 7.61 22.43 -3.38
C ASP A 303 6.68 23.65 -3.31
N SER A 304 5.68 23.58 -2.44
CA SER A 304 4.79 24.69 -2.14
C SER A 304 5.24 25.30 -0.83
N GLY A 305 5.74 26.53 -0.92
CA GLY A 305 5.88 27.42 0.24
C GLY A 305 7.31 27.64 0.71
N MET A 306 8.00 28.58 0.07
CA MET A 306 8.56 29.76 0.74
C MET A 306 9.05 30.76 -0.32
N GLU A 307 8.25 31.80 -0.54
CA GLU A 307 8.70 33.00 -1.22
C GLU A 307 9.79 33.67 -0.37
N LEU A 308 10.97 33.85 -0.95
CA LEU A 308 11.89 34.90 -0.53
C LEU A 308 12.52 35.51 -1.79
N GLU A 309 12.00 36.67 -2.16
CA GLU A 309 12.61 37.58 -3.13
C GLU A 309 14.05 37.92 -2.69
N SER A 310 15.03 37.70 -3.57
CA SER A 310 16.09 38.69 -3.77
C SER A 310 16.77 38.54 -5.13
N GLN A 311 16.56 39.59 -5.94
CA GLN A 311 17.52 40.27 -6.83
C GLN A 311 18.33 39.49 -7.89
N ARG A 312 17.92 39.74 -9.14
CA ARG A 312 18.71 40.20 -10.32
C ARG A 312 20.22 39.91 -10.36
N ASN A 313 20.62 39.17 -11.41
CA ASN A 313 21.58 39.54 -12.48
C ASN A 313 21.66 38.32 -13.42
N GLY A 314 21.20 38.34 -14.67
CA GLY A 314 21.75 39.08 -15.80
C GLY A 314 22.78 38.22 -16.55
N SER A 315 22.37 37.47 -17.60
CA SER A 315 23.25 37.10 -18.74
C SER A 315 22.51 36.36 -19.87
N SER A 316 22.38 37.07 -21.00
CA SER A 316 22.59 36.62 -22.38
C SER A 316 21.86 35.38 -22.95
N THR A 317 20.81 35.70 -23.70
CA THR A 317 20.28 34.98 -24.86
C THR A 317 21.36 34.54 -25.86
N LYS A 318 21.36 33.26 -26.27
CA LYS A 318 21.58 32.85 -27.66
C LYS A 318 20.73 31.62 -28.00
N SER A 319 19.86 31.83 -28.97
CA SER A 319 18.92 30.87 -29.56
C SER A 319 19.54 30.37 -30.85
N ASP A 320 19.91 29.10 -30.91
CA ASP A 320 20.26 28.40 -32.16
C ASP A 320 19.09 27.51 -32.57
N ASN A 321 18.02 28.14 -33.04
CA ASN A 321 17.00 27.51 -33.86
C ASN A 321 17.37 27.76 -35.32
N ASN A 322 18.25 26.94 -35.89
CA ASN A 322 18.37 26.77 -37.35
C ASN A 322 19.25 25.56 -37.66
N GLY A 323 18.64 24.43 -38.00
CA GLY A 323 19.40 23.26 -38.43
C GLY A 323 18.62 21.95 -38.52
N ALA A 324 17.41 21.93 -39.07
CA ALA A 324 16.73 20.70 -39.45
C ALA A 324 15.66 20.93 -40.53
N ALA A 325 16.06 21.54 -41.64
CA ALA A 325 15.30 21.53 -42.89
C ALA A 325 16.21 20.99 -44.01
N ALA A 326 16.63 19.73 -43.87
CA ALA A 326 17.20 18.96 -44.95
C ALA A 326 17.02 17.47 -44.60
N ILE A 327 16.50 16.71 -45.56
CA ILE A 327 16.06 15.30 -45.48
C ILE A 327 14.59 15.16 -45.03
N GLY A 328 13.72 14.98 -46.03
CA GLY A 328 12.27 14.86 -45.89
C GLY A 328 11.80 13.61 -45.16
N VAL A 329 11.89 13.63 -43.83
CA VAL A 329 11.17 12.72 -42.95
C VAL A 329 10.27 13.58 -42.05
N ARG A 330 8.95 13.54 -42.30
CA ARG A 330 7.94 14.20 -41.45
C ARG A 330 7.79 13.41 -40.14
N ALA A 331 8.68 13.64 -39.18
CA ALA A 331 8.43 13.29 -37.79
C ALA A 331 7.86 14.53 -37.09
N SER A 332 6.61 14.46 -36.62
CA SER A 332 6.01 15.53 -35.80
C SER A 332 6.27 15.25 -34.33
N TRP A 333 7.01 16.13 -33.67
CA TRP A 333 7.25 16.08 -32.24
C TRP A 333 6.09 16.76 -31.51
N LYS A 334 5.46 16.05 -30.58
CA LYS A 334 4.45 16.65 -29.69
C LYS A 334 5.00 16.72 -28.26
N PRO A 335 5.06 17.90 -27.64
CA PRO A 335 5.41 18.00 -26.24
C PRO A 335 4.32 17.33 -25.39
N VAL A 336 4.73 16.50 -24.44
CA VAL A 336 3.83 16.09 -23.35
C VAL A 336 3.73 17.28 -22.41
N SER A 337 2.55 17.88 -22.33
CA SER A 337 2.32 19.07 -21.50
C SER A 337 2.51 18.74 -20.02
N SER A 338 3.65 19.12 -19.47
CA SER A 338 3.81 19.37 -18.04
C SER A 338 4.32 20.81 -17.89
N ARG A 339 3.67 21.59 -17.05
CA ARG A 339 4.02 23.00 -16.81
C ARG A 339 5.38 23.07 -16.12
N GLY A 340 6.31 23.85 -16.68
CA GLY A 340 7.55 24.27 -16.01
C GLY A 340 8.80 24.01 -16.84
N GLY A 341 9.45 25.08 -17.31
CA GLY A 341 10.61 25.02 -18.21
C GLY A 341 11.97 24.92 -17.52
N SER A 342 12.91 24.24 -18.18
CA SER A 342 14.34 24.59 -18.41
C SER A 342 15.10 23.39 -19.04
N SER A 343 16.16 23.66 -19.80
CA SER A 343 16.85 22.76 -20.77
C SER A 343 18.08 22.01 -20.17
N PRO A 344 18.75 21.02 -20.82
CA PRO A 344 18.29 19.64 -21.08
C PRO A 344 19.29 18.53 -20.66
N ARG A 345 18.84 17.27 -20.52
CA ARG A 345 19.60 16.05 -20.87
C ARG A 345 18.64 14.99 -21.44
N LEU A 346 18.97 14.48 -22.63
CA LEU A 346 18.12 13.65 -23.49
C LEU A 346 18.08 12.18 -23.04
N LYS A 347 16.88 11.60 -22.86
CA LYS A 347 16.66 10.15 -22.94
C LYS A 347 15.31 9.83 -23.58
N LEU A 348 15.34 8.74 -24.35
CA LEU A 348 14.41 8.37 -25.41
C LEU A 348 13.61 7.13 -24.97
N ILE A 349 12.30 7.10 -25.23
CA ILE A 349 11.48 5.89 -25.03
C ILE A 349 11.10 5.31 -26.39
N VAL A 350 11.16 3.98 -26.47
CA VAL A 350 10.78 3.20 -27.64
C VAL A 350 9.34 2.74 -27.48
N VAL A 351 8.49 3.10 -28.44
CA VAL A 351 7.22 2.44 -28.72
C VAL A 351 7.40 1.72 -30.05
N THR A 352 7.16 0.42 -30.09
CA THR A 352 6.99 -0.35 -31.33
C THR A 352 5.71 -1.14 -31.19
N ASP A 353 4.83 -1.00 -32.17
CA ASP A 353 3.62 -1.82 -32.34
C ASP A 353 3.92 -3.33 -32.37
#